data_AF-R5CVV1-F1
#
_entry.id   AF-R5CVV1-F1
#
_cell.length_a   1.000
_cell.length_b   1.000
_cell.length_c   1.000
_cell.angle_alpha   90.00
_cell.angle_beta   90.00
_cell.angle_gamma   90.00
#
_symmetry.space_group_name_H-M   'P 1'
#
loop_
_entity.id
_entity.type
_entity.pdbx_description
1 polymer ?
#
loop_
_entity_poly.entity_id
_entity_poly.type
_entity_poly.pdbx_seq_one_letter_code
_entity_poly.pdbx_strand_id
1 'polypeptide(L)'
;MVSGKNLFSKILQAFKGKTEERPQQEESGHADSHNAMSNSGDGSYVRIIDDGDGVINVLLEVEHDKVLELGDRLGEINEAAYMNGYNWDALIRHYLKNNAPDILEAMDTDPEAGLYDAYFKESDANRDKAKRLADMLTSLIDNEQELCRIVREEGDKINWG
;
A
#
# COMPACT_ATOMS: atom_id res chain seq x y z
N MET A 1 6.42 -28.42 47.01
CA MET A 1 6.43 -27.38 45.96
C MET A 1 5.38 -27.74 44.92
N VAL A 2 4.42 -26.83 44.71
CA VAL A 2 3.25 -26.88 43.82
C VAL A 2 3.74 -26.86 42.35
N SER A 3 3.54 -27.91 41.55
CA SER A 3 2.41 -28.23 40.63
C SER A 3 1.94 -27.09 39.72
N GLY A 4 1.98 -27.29 38.39
CA GLY A 4 1.43 -26.33 37.44
C GLY A 4 1.60 -26.69 35.96
N LYS A 5 1.12 -27.88 35.54
CA LYS A 5 0.69 -28.09 34.15
C LYS A 5 -0.69 -27.42 34.00
N ASN A 6 -0.91 -26.63 32.94
CA ASN A 6 -2.18 -26.42 32.22
C ASN A 6 -2.28 -25.00 31.63
N LEU A 7 -2.09 -24.87 30.32
CA LEU A 7 -2.51 -23.69 29.56
C LEU A 7 -3.36 -24.06 28.33
N PHE A 8 -4.17 -25.12 28.44
CA PHE A 8 -5.18 -25.51 27.46
C PHE A 8 -6.56 -25.68 28.13
N SER A 9 -6.97 -24.69 28.94
CA SER A 9 -8.32 -24.71 29.55
C SER A 9 -8.83 -23.30 29.84
N LYS A 10 -9.14 -22.51 28.78
CA LYS A 10 -9.91 -21.27 28.92
C LYS A 10 -10.89 -20.92 27.78
N ILE A 11 -11.25 -21.84 26.88
CA ILE A 11 -12.29 -21.56 25.86
C ILE A 11 -13.29 -22.73 25.71
N LEU A 12 -13.71 -23.34 26.82
CA LEU A 12 -14.82 -24.29 26.74
C LEU A 12 -15.51 -24.40 28.09
N GLN A 13 -16.38 -23.44 28.43
CA GLN A 13 -17.48 -23.56 29.41
C GLN A 13 -18.37 -22.32 29.39
N ALA A 14 -19.01 -22.06 28.24
CA ALA A 14 -20.23 -21.27 28.20
C ALA A 14 -21.11 -21.79 27.05
N PHE A 15 -22.35 -22.15 27.39
CA PHE A 15 -23.46 -22.48 26.50
C PHE A 15 -23.50 -23.89 25.88
N LYS A 16 -23.84 -24.88 26.72
CA LYS A 16 -24.74 -25.97 26.30
C LYS A 16 -26.13 -25.70 26.88
N GLY A 17 -27.12 -25.57 26.00
CA GLY A 17 -28.53 -25.83 26.30
C GLY A 17 -29.49 -24.66 26.02
N LYS A 18 -30.14 -24.67 24.85
CA LYS A 18 -31.59 -24.92 24.69
C LYS A 18 -32.03 -24.69 23.24
N THR A 19 -32.78 -25.66 22.75
CA THR A 19 -33.57 -25.67 21.51
C THR A 19 -34.82 -24.80 21.71
N GLU A 20 -35.14 -23.92 20.75
CA GLU A 20 -36.52 -23.49 20.47
C GLU A 20 -36.60 -22.80 19.09
N GLU A 21 -37.83 -22.71 18.58
CA GLU A 21 -38.23 -22.75 17.16
C GLU A 21 -38.19 -21.40 16.40
N ARG A 22 -38.41 -21.50 15.07
CA ARG A 22 -38.48 -20.43 14.03
C ARG A 22 -39.35 -19.21 14.39
N PRO A 23 -39.15 -18.09 13.65
CA PRO A 23 -40.12 -17.77 12.60
C PRO A 23 -39.50 -17.47 11.23
N GLN A 24 -40.28 -17.71 10.18
CA GLN A 24 -40.02 -17.28 8.80
C GLN A 24 -40.40 -15.80 8.64
N GLN A 25 -39.60 -15.02 7.91
CA GLN A 25 -40.12 -13.99 7.01
C GLN A 25 -39.08 -13.60 5.94
N GLU A 26 -39.60 -13.43 4.73
CA GLU A 26 -38.95 -13.09 3.46
C GLU A 26 -38.51 -11.62 3.42
N GLU A 27 -37.40 -11.30 2.74
CA GLU A 27 -37.38 -10.38 1.58
C GLU A 27 -35.95 -10.03 1.11
N SER A 28 -35.73 -10.30 -0.18
CA SER A 28 -35.05 -9.49 -1.21
C SER A 28 -33.68 -8.81 -0.99
N GLY A 29 -32.81 -9.07 -1.98
CA GLY A 29 -31.73 -8.17 -2.43
C GLY A 29 -30.46 -8.26 -1.59
N HIS A 30 -29.26 -8.03 -2.08
CA HIS A 30 -28.68 -7.74 -3.39
C HIS A 30 -27.17 -8.04 -3.17
N ALA A 31 -26.41 -8.23 -4.24
CA ALA A 31 -25.01 -8.68 -4.22
C ALA A 31 -24.15 -8.04 -3.10
N ASP A 32 -23.36 -8.87 -2.42
CA ASP A 32 -22.22 -8.44 -1.60
C ASP A 32 -21.27 -7.64 -2.50
N SER A 33 -21.41 -6.31 -2.49
CA SER A 33 -20.45 -5.40 -3.10
C SER A 33 -19.15 -5.53 -2.33
N HIS A 34 -18.14 -6.06 -3.01
CA HIS A 34 -16.77 -5.99 -2.58
C HIS A 34 -16.44 -4.57 -2.11
N ASN A 35 -15.80 -4.49 -0.94
CA ASN A 35 -15.25 -3.27 -0.35
C ASN A 35 -14.51 -2.45 -1.41
N ALA A 36 -15.14 -1.40 -1.92
CA ALA A 36 -14.42 -0.31 -2.57
C ALA A 36 -13.63 0.41 -1.46
N MET A 37 -12.35 0.11 -1.35
CA MET A 37 -11.46 0.71 -0.35
C MET A 37 -11.04 2.12 -0.82
N SER A 38 -12.01 3.00 -1.11
CA SER A 38 -11.72 4.38 -1.49
C SER A 38 -11.61 5.25 -0.24
N ASN A 39 -10.40 5.31 0.34
CA ASN A 39 -10.09 6.24 1.44
C ASN A 39 -9.53 7.55 0.86
N SER A 40 -10.36 8.30 0.14
CA SER A 40 -10.01 9.65 -0.33
C SER A 40 -10.59 10.67 0.64
N GLY A 41 -9.85 10.96 1.72
CA GLY A 41 -10.23 11.98 2.72
C GLY A 41 -9.58 11.86 4.10
N ASP A 42 -8.67 10.91 4.33
CA ASP A 42 -8.08 10.63 5.65
C ASP A 42 -6.72 11.34 5.91
N GLY A 43 -6.21 12.13 4.96
CA GLY A 43 -4.86 12.69 5.03
C GLY A 43 -3.76 11.69 4.68
N SER A 44 -4.09 10.58 4.02
CA SER A 44 -3.11 9.64 3.46
C SER A 44 -2.55 10.16 2.14
N TYR A 45 -1.23 10.15 2.06
CA TYR A 45 -0.46 10.48 0.86
C TYR A 45 -0.29 9.28 -0.09
N VAL A 46 -0.62 8.06 0.34
CA VAL A 46 -0.70 6.86 -0.52
C VAL A 46 -2.13 6.34 -0.57
N ARG A 47 -2.65 6.02 -1.75
CA ARG A 47 -4.00 5.49 -1.94
C ARG A 47 -4.02 4.33 -2.91
N ILE A 48 -4.94 3.39 -2.69
CA ILE A 48 -5.27 2.36 -3.67
C ILE A 48 -6.65 2.70 -4.25
N ILE A 49 -6.76 2.73 -5.58
CA ILE A 49 -8.04 2.82 -6.28
C ILE A 49 -8.28 1.49 -6.98
N ASP A 50 -9.42 0.89 -6.66
CA ASP A 50 -9.79 -0.43 -7.13
C ASP A 50 -11.33 -0.49 -7.21
N ASP A 51 -11.85 0.02 -8.32
CA ASP A 51 -13.29 0.22 -8.56
C ASP A 51 -13.90 -0.85 -9.48
N GLY A 52 -13.09 -1.81 -9.94
CA GLY A 52 -13.51 -2.90 -10.83
C GLY A 52 -13.56 -2.50 -12.31
N ASP A 53 -12.85 -1.46 -12.72
CA ASP A 53 -12.73 -1.01 -14.12
C ASP A 53 -11.69 -1.79 -14.96
N GLY A 54 -11.09 -2.83 -14.39
CA GLY A 54 -10.05 -3.65 -15.02
C GLY A 54 -8.62 -3.27 -14.64
N VAL A 55 -8.41 -2.19 -13.90
CA VAL A 55 -7.11 -1.80 -13.34
C VAL A 55 -7.18 -1.55 -11.83
N ILE A 56 -6.01 -1.61 -11.19
CA ILE A 56 -5.83 -1.29 -9.77
C ILE A 56 -4.71 -0.26 -9.72
N ASN A 57 -5.00 0.94 -9.23
CA ASN A 57 -4.03 2.04 -9.16
C ASN A 57 -3.49 2.18 -7.74
N VAL A 58 -2.19 2.45 -7.63
CA VAL A 58 -1.50 2.84 -6.40
C VAL A 58 -0.95 4.24 -6.63
N LEU A 59 -1.56 5.20 -5.95
CA LEU A 59 -1.28 6.61 -6.09
C LEU A 59 -0.41 7.09 -4.94
N LEU A 60 0.61 7.88 -5.24
CA LEU A 60 1.34 8.71 -4.28
C LEU A 60 1.10 10.17 -4.63
N GLU A 61 0.44 10.89 -3.73
CA GLU A 61 0.16 12.32 -3.85
C GLU A 61 1.44 13.10 -3.52
N VAL A 62 2.15 13.53 -4.56
CA VAL A 62 3.46 14.17 -4.43
C VAL A 62 3.34 15.54 -3.75
N GLU A 63 2.21 16.22 -3.97
CA GLU A 63 1.92 17.54 -3.39
C GLU A 63 1.51 17.50 -1.92
N HIS A 64 1.39 16.32 -1.32
CA HIS A 64 1.11 16.21 0.11
C HIS A 64 2.30 16.74 0.92
N ASP A 65 2.06 17.60 1.93
CA ASP A 65 3.11 18.30 2.70
C ASP A 65 4.26 17.39 3.14
N LYS A 66 3.96 16.24 3.73
CA LYS A 66 4.97 15.24 4.15
C LYS A 66 5.86 14.75 2.99
N VAL A 67 5.27 14.53 1.82
CA VAL A 67 5.97 14.02 0.63
C VAL A 67 6.81 15.13 0.02
N LEU A 68 6.31 16.36 -0.02
CA LEU A 68 7.09 17.54 -0.44
C LEU A 68 8.29 17.78 0.48
N GLU A 69 8.09 17.80 1.80
CA GLU A 69 9.18 18.02 2.77
C GLU A 69 10.25 16.92 2.68
N LEU A 70 9.85 15.66 2.46
CA LEU A 70 10.80 14.59 2.17
C LEU A 70 11.48 14.81 0.82
N GLY A 71 10.73 15.21 -0.20
CA GLY A 71 11.22 15.51 -1.53
C GLY A 71 12.35 16.53 -1.51
N ASP A 72 12.15 17.66 -0.82
CA ASP A 72 13.14 18.72 -0.63
C ASP A 72 14.43 18.17 0.00
N ARG A 73 14.30 17.34 1.06
CA ARG A 73 15.45 16.72 1.74
C ARG A 73 16.21 15.75 0.83
N LEU A 74 15.52 15.00 -0.04
CA LEU A 74 16.17 14.15 -1.03
C LEU A 74 16.88 14.99 -2.10
N GLY A 75 16.28 16.10 -2.54
CA GLY A 75 16.89 17.06 -3.46
C GLY A 75 18.13 17.74 -2.90
N GLU A 76 18.17 18.04 -1.59
CA GLU A 76 19.37 18.55 -0.91
C GLU A 76 20.52 17.53 -0.91
N ILE A 77 20.21 16.22 -0.91
CA ILE A 77 21.21 15.14 -0.99
C ILE A 77 21.72 14.99 -2.42
N ASN A 78 20.83 15.08 -3.41
CA ASN A 78 21.15 15.00 -4.82
C ASN A 78 20.27 15.94 -5.63
N GLU A 79 20.86 16.96 -6.25
CA GLU A 79 20.13 17.99 -7.00
C GLU A 79 19.32 17.42 -8.19
N ALA A 80 19.65 16.23 -8.70
CA ALA A 80 18.88 15.56 -9.75
C ALA A 80 17.57 14.93 -9.22
N ALA A 81 17.43 14.77 -7.90
CA ALA A 81 16.22 14.30 -7.25
C ALA A 81 15.28 15.48 -6.96
N TYR A 82 14.68 16.05 -8.00
CA TYR A 82 13.67 17.14 -7.86
C TYR A 82 12.33 16.65 -7.25
N MET A 83 12.13 15.33 -7.21
CA MET A 83 11.02 14.65 -6.53
C MET A 83 9.61 15.06 -6.98
N ASN A 84 9.46 15.44 -8.25
CA ASN A 84 8.15 15.36 -8.92
C ASN A 84 7.75 13.88 -9.16
N GLY A 85 6.54 13.62 -9.66
CA GLY A 85 6.08 12.23 -9.86
C GLY A 85 6.97 11.38 -10.79
N TYR A 86 7.62 11.98 -11.79
CA TYR A 86 8.59 11.27 -12.65
C TYR A 86 9.85 10.86 -11.88
N ASN A 87 10.33 11.71 -10.97
CA ASN A 87 11.48 11.38 -10.13
C ASN A 87 11.13 10.35 -9.05
N TRP A 88 9.91 10.42 -8.49
CA TRP A 88 9.38 9.36 -7.63
C TRP A 88 9.31 8.03 -8.37
N ASP A 89 8.81 8.00 -9.62
CA ASP A 89 8.79 6.79 -10.45
C ASP A 89 10.20 6.21 -10.64
N ALA A 90 11.18 7.05 -11.01
CA ALA A 90 12.56 6.61 -11.19
C ALA A 90 13.16 6.01 -9.90
N LEU A 91 12.95 6.65 -8.76
CA LEU A 91 13.45 6.18 -7.45
C LEU A 91 12.77 4.89 -7.00
N ILE A 92 11.44 4.81 -7.12
CA ILE A 92 10.65 3.64 -6.73
C ILE A 92 11.01 2.44 -7.61
N ARG A 93 11.10 2.63 -8.94
CA ARG A 93 11.53 1.56 -9.86
C ARG A 93 12.95 1.09 -9.54
N HIS A 94 13.87 2.00 -9.19
CA HIS A 94 15.22 1.62 -8.75
C HIS A 94 15.18 0.75 -7.48
N TYR A 95 14.40 1.15 -6.47
CA TYR A 95 14.21 0.39 -5.24
C TYR A 95 13.62 -1.00 -5.51
N LEU A 96 12.56 -1.09 -6.31
CA LEU A 96 11.83 -2.35 -6.53
C LEU A 96 12.67 -3.39 -7.28
N LYS A 97 13.61 -2.98 -8.15
CA LYS A 97 14.52 -3.92 -8.86
C LYS A 97 15.22 -4.89 -7.90
N ASN A 98 15.60 -4.42 -6.71
CA ASN A 98 16.33 -5.21 -5.73
C ASN A 98 15.45 -5.78 -4.61
N ASN A 99 14.30 -5.17 -4.33
CA ASN A 99 13.49 -5.48 -3.14
C ASN A 99 12.17 -6.22 -3.46
N ALA A 100 11.57 -5.95 -4.62
CA ALA A 100 10.31 -6.55 -5.03
C ALA A 100 10.17 -6.59 -6.56
N PRO A 101 11.04 -7.36 -7.26
CA PRO A 101 11.01 -7.44 -8.71
C PRO A 101 9.67 -7.99 -9.24
N ASP A 102 8.98 -8.81 -8.46
CA ASP A 102 7.66 -9.34 -8.79
C ASP A 102 6.55 -8.28 -8.87
N ILE A 103 6.70 -7.18 -8.14
CA ILE A 103 5.82 -6.00 -8.21
C ILE A 103 6.20 -5.17 -9.43
N LEU A 104 7.50 -4.90 -9.62
CA LEU A 104 8.01 -4.12 -10.74
C LEU A 104 7.61 -4.72 -12.11
N GLU A 105 7.65 -6.05 -12.24
CA GLU A 105 7.25 -6.76 -13.47
C GLU A 105 5.74 -6.73 -13.73
N ALA A 106 4.92 -6.48 -12.70
CA ALA A 106 3.47 -6.55 -12.77
C ALA A 106 2.79 -5.19 -12.94
N MET A 107 3.54 -4.10 -12.80
CA MET A 107 3.03 -2.72 -12.86
C MET A 107 3.56 -1.98 -14.09
N ASP A 108 2.72 -1.11 -14.61
CA ASP A 108 3.13 0.03 -15.43
C ASP A 108 2.91 1.32 -14.63
N THR A 109 3.39 2.46 -15.14
CA THR A 109 3.24 3.75 -14.46
C THR A 109 2.87 4.86 -15.43
N ASP A 110 2.10 5.83 -14.94
CA ASP A 110 1.71 7.06 -15.65
C ASP A 110 1.94 8.29 -14.74
N PRO A 111 3.21 8.60 -14.40
CA PRO A 111 3.51 9.69 -13.48
C PRO A 111 3.23 11.06 -14.10
N GLU A 112 2.81 12.00 -13.25
CA GLU A 112 2.66 13.42 -13.54
C GLU A 112 3.46 14.27 -12.54
N ALA A 113 3.55 15.58 -12.75
CA ALA A 113 4.33 16.44 -11.85
C ALA A 113 3.91 16.31 -10.37
N GLY A 114 2.60 16.28 -10.09
CA GLY A 114 2.03 16.20 -8.75
C GLY A 114 1.60 14.80 -8.29
N LEU A 115 1.84 13.76 -9.10
CA LEU A 115 1.31 12.43 -8.85
C LEU A 115 2.26 11.35 -9.35
N TYR A 116 2.58 10.38 -8.51
CA TYR A 116 3.04 9.08 -8.98
C TYR A 116 1.85 8.15 -9.07
N ASP A 117 1.65 7.54 -10.23
CA ASP A 117 0.59 6.56 -10.49
C ASP A 117 1.20 5.27 -11.01
N ALA A 118 1.04 4.18 -10.24
CA ALA A 118 1.34 2.84 -10.68
C ALA A 118 0.08 2.01 -10.80
N TYR A 119 -0.10 1.37 -11.94
CA TYR A 119 -1.30 0.59 -12.21
C TYR A 119 -0.97 -0.85 -12.56
N PHE A 120 -1.88 -1.73 -12.12
CA PHE A 120 -1.81 -3.17 -12.34
C PHE A 120 -3.07 -3.61 -13.06
N LYS A 121 -2.95 -4.62 -13.93
CA LYS A 121 -4.13 -5.31 -14.45
C LYS A 121 -4.88 -6.00 -13.32
N GLU A 122 -6.20 -5.92 -13.33
CA GLU A 122 -7.05 -6.54 -12.33
C GLU A 122 -6.85 -8.07 -12.23
N SER A 123 -6.49 -8.54 -11.02
CA SER A 123 -6.50 -9.93 -10.57
C SER A 123 -6.25 -9.98 -9.06
N ASP A 124 -6.65 -11.05 -8.38
CA ASP A 124 -6.37 -11.23 -6.94
C ASP A 124 -4.87 -11.12 -6.62
N ALA A 125 -4.02 -11.73 -7.44
CA ALA A 125 -2.57 -11.68 -7.28
C ALA A 125 -2.02 -10.25 -7.40
N ASN A 126 -2.60 -9.42 -8.25
CA ASN A 126 -2.19 -8.04 -8.40
C ASN A 126 -2.80 -7.11 -7.35
N ARG A 127 -3.97 -7.43 -6.78
CA ARG A 127 -4.51 -6.73 -5.59
C ARG A 127 -3.56 -6.88 -4.40
N ASP A 128 -2.99 -8.08 -4.22
CA ASP A 128 -1.99 -8.32 -3.17
C ASP A 128 -0.68 -7.56 -3.43
N LYS A 129 -0.24 -7.46 -4.69
CA LYS A 129 0.94 -6.66 -5.05
C LYS A 129 0.72 -5.16 -4.88
N ALA A 130 -0.44 -4.66 -5.28
CA ALA A 130 -0.81 -3.24 -5.10
C ALA A 130 -0.82 -2.86 -3.62
N LYS A 131 -1.39 -3.71 -2.75
CA LYS A 131 -1.32 -3.54 -1.29
C LYS A 131 0.12 -3.53 -0.77
N ARG A 132 0.94 -4.50 -1.18
CA ARG A 132 2.36 -4.54 -0.81
C ARG A 132 3.12 -3.29 -1.27
N LEU A 133 2.84 -2.79 -2.47
CA LEU A 133 3.45 -1.55 -2.96
C LEU A 133 3.03 -0.37 -2.09
N ALA A 134 1.74 -0.21 -1.82
CA ALA A 134 1.24 0.88 -0.97
C ALA A 134 1.84 0.84 0.45
N ASP A 135 1.95 -0.34 1.05
CA ASP A 135 2.59 -0.54 2.37
C ASP A 135 4.09 -0.19 2.32
N MET A 136 4.79 -0.58 1.25
CA MET A 136 6.20 -0.22 1.04
C MET A 136 6.38 1.29 0.91
N LEU A 137 5.56 1.96 0.09
CA LEU A 137 5.62 3.42 -0.10
C LEU A 137 5.39 4.15 1.23
N THR A 138 4.35 3.75 1.97
CA THR A 138 4.06 4.31 3.30
C THR A 138 5.23 4.12 4.24
N SER A 139 5.80 2.91 4.33
CA SER A 139 6.93 2.61 5.21
C SER A 139 8.20 3.38 4.83
N LEU A 140 8.49 3.52 3.53
CA LEU A 140 9.65 4.25 3.03
C LEU A 140 9.53 5.75 3.32
N ILE A 141 8.35 6.33 3.15
CA ILE A 141 8.08 7.76 3.40
C ILE A 141 8.00 8.05 4.91
N ASP A 142 7.48 7.13 5.72
CA ASP A 142 7.41 7.31 7.17
C ASP A 142 8.76 7.20 7.87
N ASN A 143 9.66 6.32 7.37
CA ASN A 143 10.96 6.09 8.00
C ASN A 143 12.10 6.87 7.33
N GLU A 144 11.97 7.25 6.06
CA GLU A 144 12.82 8.15 5.23
C GLU A 144 14.29 7.75 5.03
N GLN A 145 14.91 7.10 6.01
CA GLN A 145 16.33 6.78 6.09
C GLN A 145 16.80 5.97 4.88
N GLU A 146 15.99 5.02 4.43
CA GLU A 146 16.33 4.17 3.30
C GLU A 146 16.32 4.95 1.98
N LEU A 147 15.34 5.83 1.77
CA LEU A 147 15.32 6.70 0.58
C LEU A 147 16.50 7.67 0.60
N CYS A 148 16.79 8.28 1.75
CA CYS A 148 17.95 9.14 1.92
C CYS A 148 19.27 8.41 1.66
N ARG A 149 19.37 7.13 2.09
CA ARG A 149 20.54 6.28 1.83
C ARG A 149 20.68 6.01 0.33
N ILE A 150 19.62 5.58 -0.34
CA ILE A 150 19.61 5.28 -1.78
C ILE A 150 20.00 6.51 -2.59
N VAL A 151 19.38 7.66 -2.33
CA VAL A 151 19.70 8.90 -3.08
C VAL A 151 21.16 9.33 -2.86
N ARG A 152 21.69 9.17 -1.64
CA ARG A 152 23.09 9.51 -1.32
C ARG A 152 24.11 8.55 -1.95
N GLU A 153 23.84 7.25 -1.92
CA GLU A 153 24.81 6.20 -2.29
C GLU A 153 24.67 5.75 -3.75
N GLU A 154 23.48 5.90 -4.33
CA GLU A 154 23.10 5.35 -5.62
C GLU A 154 22.44 6.37 -6.55
N GLY A 155 22.29 7.63 -6.14
CA GLY A 155 21.61 8.66 -6.93
C GLY A 155 22.19 8.84 -8.34
N ASP A 156 23.50 8.69 -8.54
CA ASP A 156 24.14 8.78 -9.86
C ASP A 156 23.82 7.60 -10.79
N LYS A 157 23.25 6.53 -10.25
CA LYS A 157 22.83 5.33 -11.01
C LYS A 157 21.35 5.35 -11.35
N ILE A 158 20.59 6.25 -10.74
CA ILE A 158 19.16 6.43 -11.01
C ILE A 158 19.04 7.28 -12.28
N ASN A 159 18.27 6.77 -13.24
CA ASN A 159 17.94 7.55 -14.44
C ASN A 159 16.80 8.51 -14.08
N TRP A 160 17.16 9.64 -13.50
CA TRP A 160 16.22 10.72 -13.20
C TRP A 160 15.57 11.20 -14.51
N GLY A 161 14.24 11.21 -14.52
CA GLY A 161 13.42 11.66 -15.66
C GLY A 161 13.52 13.15 -15.91
#